data_AF-A0A136KF21-F1
#
_entry.id   AF-A0A136KF21-F1
#
_cell.length_a   1.000
_cell.length_b   1.000
_cell.length_c   1.000
_cell.angle_alpha   90.00
_cell.angle_beta   90.00
_cell.angle_gamma   90.00
#
_symmetry.space_group_name_H-M   'P 1'
#
loop_
_entity.id
_entity.type
_entity.pdbx_description
1 polymer ?
#
loop_
_entity_poly.entity_id
_entity_poly.type
_entity_poly.pdbx_seq_one_letter_code
_entity_poly.pdbx_strand_id
1 'polypeptide(L)'
;MQAGSIIPAALITGIRSDLPGQITAQVTANVYDSPTGRILLIPQGARLIGEYDSEVAAGQTRVLLTWDRLIMPDGRSIVLERQPGADAAGYAGLQDRVNQHWGNLLKAAAVSTLLGVGAELGADSEDDLTRALRRGSQDTINQTGQQIVRRQLNVQPTLTIRPGHPLRIVLTRDLVLEPVGATQ
;
A
#
# COMPACT_ATOMS: atom_id res chain seq x y z
N MET A 1 -24.53 -15.12 -6.77
CA MET A 1 -24.22 -13.68 -6.70
C MET A 1 -23.73 -13.22 -8.04
N GLN A 2 -24.19 -12.06 -8.52
CA GLN A 2 -23.73 -11.51 -9.79
C GLN A 2 -22.46 -10.67 -9.64
N ALA A 3 -21.73 -10.51 -10.74
CA ALA A 3 -20.69 -9.50 -10.87
C ALA A 3 -21.20 -8.11 -10.43
N GLY A 4 -20.33 -7.31 -9.84
CA GLY A 4 -20.63 -6.02 -9.22
C GLY A 4 -21.09 -6.10 -7.76
N SER A 5 -21.42 -7.29 -7.26
CA SER A 5 -21.73 -7.48 -5.84
C SER A 5 -20.51 -7.26 -4.95
N ILE A 6 -20.74 -6.83 -3.71
CA ILE A 6 -19.69 -6.47 -2.76
C ILE A 6 -19.72 -7.41 -1.56
N ILE A 7 -18.55 -7.91 -1.17
CA ILE A 7 -18.35 -8.61 0.11
C ILE A 7 -17.60 -7.65 1.05
N PRO A 8 -18.24 -7.15 2.12
CA PRO A 8 -17.58 -6.30 3.10
C PRO A 8 -16.71 -7.15 4.04
N ALA A 9 -15.47 -6.72 4.26
CA ALA A 9 -14.52 -7.44 5.11
C ALA A 9 -13.59 -6.49 5.86
N ALA A 10 -12.82 -7.05 6.78
CA ALA A 10 -11.72 -6.36 7.45
C ALA A 10 -10.50 -7.28 7.51
N LEU A 11 -9.30 -6.72 7.32
CA LEU A 11 -8.07 -7.48 7.43
C LEU A 11 -7.91 -8.07 8.84
N ILE A 12 -7.49 -9.33 8.92
CA ILE A 12 -6.98 -9.93 10.17
C ILE A 12 -5.48 -9.67 10.26
N THR A 13 -4.76 -9.83 9.14
CA THR A 13 -3.30 -9.62 9.07
C THR A 13 -2.95 -8.18 8.69
N GLY A 14 -1.75 -7.74 9.05
CA GLY A 14 -1.20 -6.49 8.51
C GLY A 14 -0.62 -6.69 7.12
N ILE A 15 -0.41 -5.60 6.39
CA ILE A 15 0.31 -5.57 5.10
C ILE A 15 1.49 -4.64 5.24
N ARG A 16 2.65 -5.05 4.74
CA ARG A 16 3.82 -4.20 4.60
C ARG A 16 4.50 -4.50 3.26
N SER A 17 4.52 -3.52 2.35
CA SER A 17 4.93 -3.72 0.96
C SER A 17 6.42 -3.99 0.74
N ASP A 18 7.22 -4.17 1.79
CA ASP A 18 8.65 -4.49 1.66
C ASP A 18 8.86 -5.91 1.08
N LEU A 19 7.88 -6.81 1.27
CA LEU A 19 7.89 -8.18 0.77
C LEU A 19 6.47 -8.60 0.38
N PRO A 20 6.29 -9.44 -0.66
CA PRO A 20 4.99 -9.95 -1.01
C PRO A 20 4.55 -10.98 0.03
N GLY A 21 3.25 -11.22 0.15
CA GLY A 21 2.77 -12.18 1.13
C GLY A 21 1.28 -12.52 1.04
N GLN A 22 0.93 -13.59 1.75
CA GLN A 22 -0.46 -13.99 1.95
C GLN A 22 -1.11 -13.12 3.03
N ILE A 23 -2.38 -12.81 2.83
CA ILE A 23 -3.22 -12.04 3.75
C ILE A 23 -4.50 -12.79 4.06
N THR A 24 -5.03 -12.50 5.25
CA THR A 24 -6.31 -13.02 5.71
C THR A 24 -7.22 -11.86 6.07
N ALA A 25 -8.49 -11.95 5.68
CA ALA A 25 -9.55 -11.06 6.13
C ALA A 25 -10.75 -11.83 6.67
N GLN A 26 -11.63 -11.12 7.36
CA GLN A 26 -12.90 -11.64 7.85
C GLN A 26 -14.05 -10.83 7.28
N VAL A 27 -15.07 -11.53 6.79
CA VAL A 27 -16.33 -10.92 6.33
C VAL A 27 -17.02 -10.27 7.53
N THR A 28 -17.36 -8.98 7.41
CA THR A 28 -17.87 -8.17 8.51
C THR A 28 -19.38 -8.07 8.56
N ALA A 29 -20.08 -8.44 7.48
CA ALA A 29 -21.53 -8.47 7.42
C ALA A 29 -22.04 -9.62 6.53
N ASN A 30 -23.24 -10.10 6.82
CA ASN A 30 -23.93 -11.08 5.98
C ASN A 30 -24.12 -10.55 4.56
N VAL A 31 -23.82 -11.39 3.57
CA VAL A 31 -24.01 -11.10 2.14
C VAL A 31 -25.10 -12.01 1.58
N TYR A 32 -26.07 -11.38 0.93
CA TYR A 32 -27.24 -12.03 0.38
C TYR A 32 -27.14 -12.14 -1.15
N ASP A 33 -28.04 -12.91 -1.75
CA ASP A 33 -28.16 -13.01 -3.20
C ASP A 33 -28.44 -11.65 -3.86
N SER A 34 -27.83 -11.42 -5.02
CA SER A 34 -28.00 -10.15 -5.74
C SER A 34 -29.41 -9.93 -6.30
N PRO A 35 -30.18 -10.95 -6.77
CA PRO A 35 -31.50 -10.70 -7.35
C PRO A 35 -32.59 -10.35 -6.33
N THR A 36 -32.64 -11.04 -5.19
CA THR A 36 -33.72 -10.87 -4.20
C THR A 36 -33.25 -10.19 -2.92
N GLY A 37 -31.96 -10.27 -2.57
CA GLY A 37 -31.40 -9.73 -1.33
C GLY A 37 -31.90 -10.44 -0.07
N ARG A 38 -32.47 -11.64 -0.18
CA ARG A 38 -33.15 -12.35 0.93
C ARG A 38 -32.45 -13.64 1.33
N ILE A 39 -31.76 -14.27 0.40
CA ILE A 39 -31.12 -15.57 0.59
C ILE A 39 -29.70 -15.32 1.09
N LEU A 40 -29.39 -15.77 2.30
CA LEU A 40 -28.05 -15.66 2.86
C LEU A 40 -27.08 -16.57 2.09
N LEU A 41 -26.05 -15.98 1.49
CA LEU A 41 -25.04 -16.70 0.72
C LEU A 41 -23.68 -16.73 1.40
N ILE A 42 -23.27 -15.63 2.05
CA ILE A 42 -22.00 -15.55 2.79
C ILE A 42 -22.28 -15.02 4.20
N PRO A 43 -22.12 -15.84 5.24
CA PRO A 43 -22.28 -15.39 6.62
C PRO A 43 -21.17 -14.42 7.03
N GLN A 44 -21.53 -13.48 7.89
CA GLN A 44 -20.56 -12.75 8.70
C GLN A 44 -19.64 -13.75 9.42
N GLY A 45 -18.35 -13.42 9.47
CA GLY A 45 -17.34 -14.26 10.11
C GLY A 45 -16.66 -15.24 9.18
N ALA A 46 -17.16 -15.44 7.94
CA ALA A 46 -16.44 -16.17 6.90
C ALA A 46 -15.04 -15.56 6.69
N ARG A 47 -14.06 -16.40 6.36
CA ARG A 47 -12.66 -15.97 6.21
C ARG A 47 -12.29 -15.87 4.74
N LEU A 48 -11.50 -14.88 4.42
CA LEU A 48 -10.95 -14.65 3.09
C LEU A 48 -9.45 -14.86 3.13
N ILE A 49 -8.93 -15.55 2.12
CA ILE A 49 -7.50 -15.74 1.90
C ILE A 49 -7.16 -15.09 0.56
N GLY A 50 -6.11 -14.28 0.57
CA GLY A 50 -5.63 -13.58 -0.61
C GLY A 50 -4.14 -13.30 -0.52
N GLU A 51 -3.66 -12.50 -1.44
CA GLU A 51 -2.27 -12.10 -1.54
C GLU A 51 -2.16 -10.63 -1.93
N TYR A 52 -1.00 -10.05 -1.61
CA TYR A 52 -0.59 -8.75 -2.10
C TYR A 52 0.81 -8.84 -2.68
N ASP A 53 1.07 -8.00 -3.67
CA ASP A 53 2.40 -7.83 -4.24
C ASP A 53 3.17 -6.73 -3.50
N SER A 54 4.50 -6.86 -3.51
CA SER A 54 5.45 -5.83 -3.08
C SER A 54 5.87 -4.89 -4.20
N GLU A 55 5.50 -5.14 -5.46
CA GLU A 55 5.79 -4.22 -6.56
C GLU A 55 5.04 -2.88 -6.38
N VAL A 56 5.70 -1.93 -5.71
CA VAL A 56 5.21 -0.57 -5.49
C VAL A 56 6.01 0.38 -6.37
N ALA A 57 5.37 0.95 -7.37
CA ALA A 57 6.00 1.95 -8.23
C ALA A 57 6.34 3.22 -7.45
N ALA A 58 7.34 3.97 -7.92
CA ALA A 58 7.66 5.28 -7.35
C ALA A 58 6.40 6.18 -7.37
N GLY A 59 6.07 6.76 -6.21
CA GLY A 59 4.89 7.62 -6.03
C GLY A 59 3.56 6.88 -5.80
N GLN A 60 3.53 5.54 -5.85
CA GLN A 60 2.34 4.77 -5.50
C GLN A 60 2.05 4.85 -4.00
N THR A 61 0.79 5.09 -3.63
CA THR A 61 0.33 5.22 -2.24
C THR A 61 -0.63 4.13 -1.81
N ARG A 62 -0.95 3.19 -2.71
CA ARG A 62 -1.96 2.15 -2.51
C ARG A 62 -1.40 0.77 -2.78
N VAL A 63 -1.76 -0.20 -1.97
CA VAL A 63 -1.40 -1.61 -2.18
C VAL A 63 -2.53 -2.29 -2.92
N LEU A 64 -2.23 -2.95 -4.03
CA LEU A 64 -3.16 -3.83 -4.71
C LEU A 64 -3.12 -5.23 -4.07
N LEU A 65 -4.30 -5.83 -3.94
CA LEU A 65 -4.47 -7.16 -3.38
C LEU A 65 -5.57 -7.89 -4.12
N THR A 66 -5.41 -9.21 -4.19
CA THR A 66 -6.35 -10.12 -4.81
C THR A 66 -6.78 -11.19 -3.81
N TRP A 67 -8.02 -11.63 -3.91
CA TRP A 67 -8.63 -12.63 -3.02
C TRP A 67 -8.89 -13.93 -3.78
N ASP A 68 -8.36 -15.02 -3.27
CA ASP A 68 -8.34 -16.30 -3.95
C ASP A 68 -9.36 -17.29 -3.40
N ARG A 69 -9.63 -17.22 -2.09
CA ARG A 69 -10.52 -18.17 -1.42
C ARG A 69 -11.39 -17.50 -0.38
N LEU A 70 -12.64 -17.97 -0.30
CA LEU A 70 -13.58 -17.73 0.78
C LEU A 70 -13.80 -19.04 1.54
N ILE A 71 -13.61 -19.01 2.84
CA ILE A 71 -13.80 -20.14 3.75
C ILE A 71 -15.03 -19.85 4.59
N MET A 72 -16.04 -20.68 4.41
CA MET A 72 -17.32 -20.61 5.11
C MET A 72 -17.18 -21.09 6.56
N PRO A 73 -18.09 -20.69 7.48
CA PRO A 73 -18.05 -21.15 8.87
C PRO A 73 -18.15 -22.68 9.03
N ASP A 74 -18.76 -23.37 8.07
CA ASP A 74 -18.89 -24.84 8.02
C ASP A 74 -17.63 -25.54 7.45
N GLY A 75 -16.59 -24.78 7.11
CA GLY A 75 -15.34 -25.28 6.55
C GLY A 75 -15.32 -25.43 5.02
N ARG A 76 -16.46 -25.23 4.33
CA ARG A 76 -16.48 -25.23 2.85
C ARG A 76 -15.59 -24.11 2.33
N SER A 77 -14.83 -24.41 1.28
CA SER A 77 -13.97 -23.45 0.61
C SER A 77 -14.47 -23.17 -0.79
N ILE A 78 -14.68 -21.89 -1.08
CA ILE A 78 -15.10 -21.40 -2.39
C ILE A 78 -13.90 -20.67 -3.03
N VAL A 79 -13.65 -20.94 -4.30
CA VAL A 79 -12.60 -20.28 -5.07
C VAL A 79 -13.14 -18.95 -5.62
N LEU A 80 -12.40 -17.88 -5.36
CA LEU A 80 -12.72 -16.53 -5.80
C LEU A 80 -12.02 -16.16 -7.12
N GLU A 81 -11.01 -16.90 -7.58
CA GLU A 81 -10.24 -16.57 -8.81
C GLU A 81 -9.71 -15.13 -8.80
N ARG A 82 -8.92 -14.77 -7.78
CA ARG A 82 -8.22 -13.48 -7.69
C ARG A 82 -9.14 -12.24 -7.78
N GLN A 83 -10.23 -12.22 -7.01
CA GLN A 83 -11.11 -11.03 -6.97
C GLN A 83 -10.37 -9.81 -6.43
N PRO A 84 -10.51 -8.62 -7.05
CA PRO A 84 -9.82 -7.42 -6.62
C PRO A 84 -10.33 -6.92 -5.27
N GLY A 85 -9.40 -6.44 -4.44
CA GLY A 85 -9.71 -5.68 -3.23
C GLY A 85 -9.87 -4.18 -3.51
N ALA A 86 -10.82 -3.56 -2.81
CA ALA A 86 -11.07 -2.12 -2.80
C ALA A 86 -11.20 -1.62 -1.36
N ASP A 87 -11.02 -0.32 -1.16
CA ASP A 87 -11.25 0.30 0.15
C ASP A 87 -12.76 0.50 0.45
N ALA A 88 -13.05 1.01 1.64
CA ALA A 88 -14.41 1.32 2.08
C ALA A 88 -15.07 2.49 1.33
N ALA A 89 -14.39 3.16 0.41
CA ALA A 89 -14.96 4.14 -0.51
C ALA A 89 -15.14 3.57 -1.94
N GLY A 90 -14.58 2.39 -2.22
CA GLY A 90 -14.67 1.71 -3.52
C GLY A 90 -13.47 1.96 -4.44
N TYR A 91 -12.42 2.64 -3.98
CA TYR A 91 -11.18 2.76 -4.75
C TYR A 91 -10.39 1.46 -4.73
N ALA A 92 -9.78 1.10 -5.85
CA ALA A 92 -8.96 -0.10 -5.96
C ALA A 92 -7.76 -0.08 -4.99
N GLY A 93 -7.46 -1.23 -4.40
CA GLY A 93 -6.40 -1.37 -3.41
C GLY A 93 -6.69 -0.65 -2.09
N LEU A 94 -5.74 -0.71 -1.17
CA LEU A 94 -5.85 -0.12 0.17
C LEU A 94 -4.78 0.95 0.40
N GLN A 95 -5.14 1.98 1.18
CA GLN A 95 -4.25 3.05 1.59
C GLN A 95 -4.39 3.30 3.09
N ASP A 96 -3.26 3.35 3.78
CA ASP A 96 -3.19 3.74 5.20
C ASP A 96 -1.90 4.55 5.38
N ARG A 97 -0.80 3.95 5.86
CA ARG A 97 0.47 4.69 6.06
C ARG A 97 1.41 4.51 4.88
N VAL A 98 2.04 5.62 4.46
CA VAL A 98 3.04 5.67 3.39
C VAL A 98 4.34 6.23 3.97
N ASN A 99 5.42 5.45 3.92
CA ASN A 99 6.77 5.92 4.24
C ASN A 99 7.57 6.10 2.95
N GLN A 100 7.78 7.36 2.59
CA GLN A 100 8.52 7.79 1.41
C GLN A 100 10.04 7.92 1.66
N HIS A 101 10.49 7.69 2.89
CA HIS A 101 11.90 7.77 3.31
C HIS A 101 12.60 9.15 3.13
N TRP A 102 11.87 10.24 2.83
CA TRP A 102 12.44 11.61 2.69
C TRP A 102 13.10 12.17 3.94
N GLY A 103 12.75 11.68 5.13
CA GLY A 103 13.30 12.19 6.39
C GLY A 103 14.82 12.10 6.46
N ASN A 104 15.41 11.04 5.89
CA ASN A 104 16.86 10.87 5.84
C ASN A 104 17.51 11.86 4.88
N LEU A 105 16.87 12.16 3.75
CA LEU A 105 17.35 13.18 2.83
C LEU A 105 17.33 14.57 3.43
N LEU A 106 16.23 14.96 4.08
CA LEU A 106 16.11 16.29 4.68
C LEU A 106 17.15 16.49 5.78
N LYS A 107 17.41 15.46 6.60
CA LYS A 107 18.49 15.47 7.60
C LYS A 107 19.87 15.64 6.94
N ALA A 108 20.15 14.87 5.89
CA ALA A 108 21.42 14.98 5.16
C ALA A 108 21.60 16.37 4.54
N ALA A 109 20.56 16.91 3.89
CA ALA A 109 20.56 18.23 3.30
C ALA A 109 20.78 19.33 4.35
N ALA A 110 20.11 19.24 5.51
CA ALA A 110 20.30 20.20 6.60
C ALA A 110 21.74 20.22 7.13
N VAL A 111 22.37 19.05 7.32
CA VAL A 111 23.78 18.95 7.72
C VAL A 111 24.68 19.58 6.66
N SER A 112 24.45 19.28 5.38
CA SER A 112 25.22 19.89 4.27
C SER A 112 25.09 21.41 4.23
N THR A 113 23.88 21.96 4.44
CA THR A 113 23.65 23.40 4.49
C THR A 113 24.40 24.06 5.66
N LEU A 114 24.36 23.46 6.85
CA LEU A 114 25.07 23.99 8.02
C LEU A 114 26.59 23.99 7.82
N LEU A 115 27.15 22.94 7.22
CA LEU A 115 28.57 22.88 6.87
C LEU A 115 28.93 23.91 5.79
N GLY A 116 28.05 24.11 4.80
CA GLY A 116 28.23 25.13 3.76
C GLY A 116 28.28 26.55 4.32
N VAL A 117 27.29 26.92 5.16
CA VAL A 117 27.25 28.24 5.82
C VAL A 117 28.43 28.41 6.79
N GLY A 118 28.80 27.36 7.55
CA GLY A 118 29.96 27.41 8.43
C GLY A 118 31.29 27.61 7.69
N ALA A 119 31.43 27.00 6.50
CA ALA A 119 32.59 27.21 5.63
C ALA A 119 32.61 28.63 5.01
N GLU A 120 31.45 29.21 4.72
CA GLU A 120 31.35 30.58 4.21
C GLU A 120 31.68 31.64 5.27
N LEU A 121 31.29 31.41 6.54
CA LEU A 121 31.54 32.33 7.67
C LEU A 121 32.96 32.22 8.25
N GLY A 122 33.65 31.10 8.04
CA GLY A 122 35.06 30.93 8.41
C GLY A 122 36.06 31.38 7.35
N ALA A 123 35.58 31.70 6.14
CA ALA A 123 36.38 32.08 4.98
C ALA A 123 36.30 33.60 4.73
N ASP A 124 36.66 34.39 5.75
CA ASP A 124 36.80 35.85 5.71
C ASP A 124 38.18 36.31 5.20
N SER A 125 38.96 35.40 4.59
CA SER A 125 40.23 35.71 3.93
C SER A 125 40.03 35.81 2.41
N GLU A 126 40.11 37.05 1.91
CA GLU A 126 40.16 37.44 0.49
C GLU A 126 41.35 36.77 -0.22
N ASP A 127 41.16 35.57 -0.75
CA ASP A 127 42.18 34.90 -1.56
C ASP A 127 41.56 34.26 -2.81
N ASP A 128 42.29 34.26 -3.92
CA ASP A 128 41.83 33.71 -5.22
C ASP A 128 41.50 32.21 -5.11
N LEU A 129 42.19 31.54 -4.17
CA LEU A 129 41.93 30.16 -3.76
C LEU A 129 40.54 29.99 -3.13
N THR A 130 40.11 30.92 -2.28
CA THR A 130 38.77 30.92 -1.66
C THR A 130 37.69 31.10 -2.73
N ARG A 131 37.94 31.94 -3.75
CA ARG A 131 37.02 32.17 -4.88
C ARG A 131 36.93 30.97 -5.84
N ALA A 132 38.03 30.25 -6.04
CA ALA A 132 38.08 29.01 -6.82
C ALA A 132 37.42 27.84 -6.06
N LEU A 133 37.67 27.73 -4.75
CA LEU A 133 37.02 26.75 -3.87
C LEU A 133 35.51 26.99 -3.80
N ARG A 134 35.03 28.24 -3.66
CA ARG A 134 33.59 28.56 -3.68
C ARG A 134 32.90 28.17 -4.98
N ARG A 135 33.52 28.43 -6.15
CA ARG A 135 32.96 28.04 -7.47
C ARG A 135 32.96 26.52 -7.68
N GLY A 136 34.08 25.84 -7.39
CA GLY A 136 34.15 24.38 -7.47
C GLY A 136 33.20 23.67 -6.51
N SER A 137 32.95 24.25 -5.33
CA SER A 137 31.98 23.74 -4.35
C SER A 137 30.54 23.92 -4.82
N GLN A 138 30.19 25.10 -5.35
CA GLN A 138 28.83 25.39 -5.82
C GLN A 138 28.41 24.52 -7.02
N ASP A 139 29.31 24.32 -7.99
CA ASP A 139 29.03 23.46 -9.15
C ASP A 139 28.91 21.97 -8.76
N THR A 140 29.76 21.50 -7.84
CA THR A 140 29.75 20.11 -7.36
C THR A 140 28.55 19.80 -6.48
N ILE A 141 28.13 20.73 -5.61
CA ILE A 141 26.94 20.60 -4.75
C ILE A 141 25.67 20.51 -5.60
N ASN A 142 25.56 21.35 -6.63
CA ASN A 142 24.40 21.34 -7.53
C ASN A 142 24.26 20.01 -8.30
N GLN A 143 25.36 19.44 -8.79
CA GLN A 143 25.34 18.16 -9.52
C GLN A 143 25.09 16.96 -8.59
N THR A 144 25.74 16.94 -7.43
CA THR A 144 25.62 15.86 -6.44
C THR A 144 24.22 15.82 -5.83
N GLY A 145 23.66 16.99 -5.49
CA GLY A 145 22.29 17.11 -4.98
C GLY A 145 21.25 16.60 -5.97
N GLN A 146 21.37 16.93 -7.25
CA GLN A 146 20.48 16.42 -8.29
C GLN A 146 20.56 14.89 -8.44
N GLN A 147 21.76 14.31 -8.34
CA GLN A 147 21.92 12.86 -8.42
C GLN A 147 21.33 12.13 -7.21
N ILE A 148 21.48 12.68 -6.00
CA ILE A 148 20.88 12.13 -4.78
C ILE A 148 19.35 12.18 -4.86
N VAL A 149 18.77 13.32 -5.28
CA VAL A 149 17.32 13.46 -5.48
C VAL A 149 16.82 12.43 -6.49
N ARG A 150 17.49 12.28 -7.65
CA ARG A 150 17.14 11.26 -8.65
C ARG A 150 17.20 9.85 -8.08
N ARG A 151 18.23 9.52 -7.29
CA ARG A 151 18.34 8.21 -6.63
C ARG A 151 17.22 7.98 -5.62
N GLN A 152 16.84 8.99 -4.85
CA GLN A 152 15.73 8.86 -3.90
C GLN A 152 14.38 8.74 -4.59
N LEU A 153 14.15 9.45 -5.70
CA LEU A 153 12.92 9.32 -6.48
C LEU A 153 12.73 7.87 -6.98
N ASN A 154 13.82 7.10 -7.10
CA ASN A 154 13.80 5.69 -7.48
C ASN A 154 13.68 4.73 -6.28
N VAL A 155 13.65 5.22 -5.04
CA VAL A 155 13.43 4.39 -3.84
C VAL A 155 11.93 4.16 -3.70
N GLN A 156 11.52 2.89 -3.74
CA GLN A 156 10.13 2.50 -3.55
C GLN A 156 9.67 2.85 -2.12
N PRO A 157 8.46 3.41 -1.96
CA PRO A 157 7.95 3.68 -0.63
C PRO A 157 7.47 2.41 0.06
N THR A 158 7.55 2.40 1.39
CA THR A 158 6.96 1.34 2.21
C THR A 158 5.52 1.70 2.54
N LEU A 159 4.58 0.91 2.01
CA LEU A 159 3.15 1.01 2.28
C LEU A 159 2.79 0.06 3.43
N THR A 160 2.11 0.57 4.45
CA THR A 160 1.69 -0.23 5.61
C THR A 160 0.19 -0.11 5.83
N ILE A 161 -0.50 -1.25 5.77
CA ILE A 161 -1.91 -1.36 6.13
C ILE A 161 -2.01 -2.11 7.46
N ARG A 162 -2.71 -1.53 8.42
CA ARG A 162 -2.88 -2.14 9.74
C ARG A 162 -3.82 -3.36 9.71
N PRO A 163 -3.63 -4.33 10.62
CA PRO A 163 -4.69 -5.26 10.99
C PRO A 163 -5.98 -4.52 11.36
N GLY A 164 -7.13 -5.11 11.04
CA GLY A 164 -8.45 -4.54 11.25
C GLY A 164 -8.89 -3.52 10.20
N HIS A 165 -8.06 -3.20 9.21
CA HIS A 165 -8.41 -2.22 8.19
C HIS A 165 -9.59 -2.70 7.33
N PRO A 166 -10.66 -1.90 7.18
CA PRO A 166 -11.84 -2.30 6.42
C PRO A 166 -11.55 -2.32 4.92
N LEU A 167 -12.13 -3.28 4.22
CA LEU A 167 -12.01 -3.44 2.79
C LEU A 167 -13.28 -4.02 2.18
N ARG A 168 -13.32 -4.01 0.85
CA ARG A 168 -14.39 -4.57 0.04
C ARG A 168 -13.79 -5.47 -1.02
N ILE A 169 -14.46 -6.58 -1.28
CA ILE A 169 -14.15 -7.46 -2.40
C ILE A 169 -15.25 -7.21 -3.42
N VAL A 170 -14.87 -6.78 -4.61
CA VAL A 170 -15.80 -6.52 -5.70
C VAL A 170 -15.78 -7.73 -6.62
N LEU A 171 -16.93 -8.40 -6.76
CA LEU A 171 -17.03 -9.54 -7.66
C LEU A 171 -16.95 -9.08 -9.11
N THR A 172 -15.95 -9.53 -9.86
CA THR A 172 -15.78 -9.25 -11.29
C THR A 172 -16.53 -10.24 -12.18
N ARG A 173 -16.96 -11.36 -11.59
CA ARG A 173 -17.75 -12.39 -12.26
C ARG A 173 -18.80 -12.97 -11.32
N ASP A 174 -19.73 -13.69 -11.91
CA ASP A 174 -20.78 -14.37 -11.15
C ASP A 174 -20.18 -15.47 -10.28
N LEU A 175 -20.62 -15.51 -9.02
CA LEU A 175 -20.24 -16.51 -8.04
C LEU A 175 -21.45 -17.36 -7.68
N VAL A 176 -21.41 -18.63 -8.05
CA VAL A 176 -22.47 -19.59 -7.71
C VAL A 176 -22.23 -20.10 -6.30
N LEU A 177 -23.22 -19.91 -5.43
CA LEU A 177 -23.18 -20.28 -4.02
C LEU A 177 -24.48 -20.97 -3.65
N GLU A 178 -24.38 -21.98 -2.80
CA GLU A 178 -25.54 -22.59 -2.17
C GLU A 178 -26.01 -21.72 -1.01
N PRO A 179 -27.34 -21.63 -0.76
CA PRO A 179 -27.86 -20.96 0.42
C PRO A 179 -27.29 -21.57 1.71
N VAL A 180 -26.96 -20.70 2.66
CA VAL A 180 -26.50 -21.15 3.98
C VAL A 180 -27.67 -21.80 4.71
N GLY A 181 -27.48 -23.05 5.16
CA GLY A 181 -28.52 -23.83 5.84
C GLY A 181 -29.43 -24.66 4.92
N ALA A 182 -29.16 -24.72 3.61
CA ALA A 182 -29.89 -25.58 2.67
C ALA A 182 -29.56 -27.08 2.81
N THR A 183 -28.45 -27.42 3.45
CA THR A 183 -28.09 -28.80 3.81
C THR A 183 -28.47 -29.06 5.27
N GLN A 184 -29.67 -29.60 5.46
CA GLN A 184 -30.07 -30.38 6.64
C GLN A 184 -30.62 -31.72 6.17
#